data_AF-A0A7V0VYW3-F1
#
_entry.id   AF-A0A7V0VYW3-F1
#
_cell.length_a   1.000
_cell.length_b   1.000
_cell.length_c   1.000
_cell.angle_alpha   90.00
_cell.angle_beta   90.00
_cell.angle_gamma   90.00
#
_symmetry.space_group_name_H-M   'P 1'
#
loop_
_entity.id
_entity.type
_entity.pdbx_description
1 polymer ?
#
loop_
_entity_poly.entity_id
_entity_poly.type
_entity_poly.pdbx_seq_one_letter_code
_entity_poly.pdbx_strand_id
1 'polypeptide(L)'
;MIELAISAAKEAGKILLENFGKIEQVDKKGERELVSNVDLASEKKIIDMIKSKYPDHDILCEESGLQERASDYRWIIDPMDGTHNYIYGINMFGVSIALEYKGEIILGVINLPYSNELYWAEKGKGAYFND
;
A
#
# COMPACT_ATOMS: atom_id res chain seq x y z
N MET A 1 -5.30 13.28 -7.20
CA MET A 1 -4.31 12.43 -6.49
C MET A 1 -5.00 11.44 -5.56
N ILE A 2 -6.01 11.85 -4.77
CA ILE A 2 -6.76 10.93 -3.89
C ILE A 2 -7.38 9.72 -4.62
N GLU A 3 -8.03 9.94 -5.76
CA GLU A 3 -8.60 8.84 -6.56
C GLU A 3 -7.54 7.83 -7.04
N LEU A 4 -6.33 8.32 -7.38
CA LEU A 4 -5.21 7.45 -7.74
C LEU A 4 -4.75 6.64 -6.53
N ALA A 5 -4.62 7.27 -5.36
CA ALA A 5 -4.24 6.61 -4.12
C ALA A 5 -5.24 5.51 -3.75
N ILE A 6 -6.54 5.82 -3.82
CA ILE A 6 -7.63 4.85 -3.59
C ILE A 6 -7.54 3.68 -4.56
N SER A 7 -7.38 3.97 -5.87
CA SER A 7 -7.26 2.92 -6.87
C SER A 7 -6.02 2.06 -6.66
N ALA A 8 -4.88 2.66 -6.31
CA ALA A 8 -3.64 1.93 -6.07
C ALA A 8 -3.74 1.04 -4.83
N ALA A 9 -4.30 1.56 -3.72
CA ALA A 9 -4.50 0.80 -2.50
C ALA A 9 -5.45 -0.39 -2.71
N LYS A 10 -6.53 -0.20 -3.48
CA LYS A 10 -7.46 -1.29 -3.85
C LYS A 10 -6.77 -2.37 -4.70
N GLU A 11 -5.99 -1.96 -5.70
CA GLU A 11 -5.30 -2.88 -6.59
C GLU A 11 -4.21 -3.69 -5.88
N ALA A 12 -3.42 -3.06 -5.00
CA ALA A 12 -2.49 -3.78 -4.13
C ALA A 12 -3.22 -4.68 -3.14
N GLY A 13 -4.31 -4.22 -2.53
CA GLY A 13 -5.13 -5.03 -1.63
C GLY A 13 -5.68 -6.30 -2.27
N LYS A 14 -6.00 -6.29 -3.59
CA LYS A 14 -6.37 -7.50 -4.33
C LYS A 14 -5.22 -8.52 -4.36
N ILE A 15 -3.99 -8.07 -4.59
CA ILE A 15 -2.80 -8.95 -4.59
C ILE A 15 -2.63 -9.59 -3.21
N LEU A 16 -2.80 -8.81 -2.13
CA LEU A 16 -2.77 -9.34 -0.76
C LEU A 16 -3.85 -10.41 -0.57
N LEU A 17 -5.10 -10.12 -0.96
CA LEU A 17 -6.24 -11.03 -0.76
C LEU A 17 -6.11 -12.32 -1.59
N GLU A 18 -5.65 -12.22 -2.84
CA GLU A 18 -5.47 -13.37 -3.74
C GLU A 18 -4.44 -14.39 -3.23
N ASN A 19 -3.50 -13.96 -2.38
CA ASN A 19 -2.43 -14.80 -1.84
C ASN A 19 -2.64 -15.16 -0.36
N PHE A 20 -3.62 -14.55 0.29
CA PHE A 20 -3.90 -14.80 1.69
C PHE A 20 -4.40 -16.25 1.90
N GLY A 21 -3.92 -16.91 2.95
CA GLY A 21 -4.21 -18.33 3.25
C GLY A 21 -3.39 -19.35 2.44
N LYS A 22 -2.59 -18.94 1.44
CA LYS A 22 -1.66 -19.86 0.76
C LYS A 22 -0.42 -20.20 1.58
N ILE A 23 -0.14 -19.42 2.63
CA ILE A 23 1.00 -19.57 3.53
C ILE A 23 0.96 -20.94 4.25
N GLU A 24 -0.21 -21.46 4.58
CA GLU A 24 -0.36 -22.77 5.23
C GLU A 24 0.09 -23.96 4.34
N GLN A 25 0.33 -23.72 3.04
CA GLN A 25 0.69 -24.74 2.07
C GLN A 25 2.23 -24.89 1.89
N VAL A 26 3.02 -24.07 2.57
CA VAL A 26 4.48 -24.02 2.43
C VAL A 26 5.20 -24.20 3.76
N ASP A 27 6.48 -24.57 3.71
CA ASP A 27 7.32 -24.62 4.92
C ASP A 27 7.71 -23.21 5.39
N LYS A 28 8.31 -23.07 6.57
CA LYS A 28 8.71 -21.76 7.14
C LYS A 28 9.58 -20.89 6.21
N LYS A 29 10.38 -21.52 5.33
CA LYS A 29 11.19 -20.76 4.37
C LYS A 29 10.29 -20.24 3.26
N GLY A 30 9.41 -21.09 2.73
CA GLY A 30 8.39 -20.72 1.76
C GLY A 30 7.39 -19.69 2.28
N GLU A 31 7.05 -19.70 3.58
CA GLU A 31 6.18 -18.67 4.19
C GLU A 31 6.79 -17.27 4.01
N ARG A 32 8.07 -17.12 4.39
CA ARG A 32 8.80 -15.84 4.27
C ARG A 32 8.97 -15.40 2.83
N GLU A 33 9.29 -16.34 1.95
CA GLU A 33 9.46 -16.07 0.52
C GLU A 33 8.14 -15.65 -0.13
N LEU A 34 7.03 -16.33 0.20
CA LEU A 34 5.70 -15.98 -0.29
C LEU A 34 5.30 -14.58 0.17
N VAL A 35 5.45 -14.27 1.46
CA VAL A 35 5.10 -12.96 2.02
C VAL A 35 5.92 -11.86 1.36
N SER A 36 7.24 -12.03 1.25
CA SER A 36 8.11 -11.06 0.58
C SER A 36 7.73 -10.87 -0.89
N ASN A 37 7.37 -11.94 -1.60
CA ASN A 37 6.92 -11.84 -3.00
C ASN A 37 5.58 -11.09 -3.14
N VAL A 38 4.64 -11.33 -2.22
CA VAL A 38 3.35 -10.63 -2.21
C VAL A 38 3.55 -9.15 -1.91
N ASP A 39 4.41 -8.84 -0.95
CA ASP A 39 4.74 -7.49 -0.53
C ASP A 39 5.36 -6.68 -1.68
N LEU A 40 6.41 -7.22 -2.30
CA LEU A 40 7.07 -6.63 -3.47
C LEU A 40 6.13 -6.48 -4.68
N ALA A 41 5.20 -7.42 -4.88
CA ALA A 41 4.22 -7.34 -5.96
C ALA A 41 3.21 -6.20 -5.73
N SER A 42 2.74 -6.05 -4.49
CA SER A 42 1.88 -4.94 -4.06
C SER A 42 2.60 -3.59 -4.19
N GLU A 43 3.84 -3.49 -3.71
CA GLU A 43 4.65 -2.28 -3.82
C GLU A 43 4.85 -1.87 -5.29
N LYS A 44 5.28 -2.82 -6.13
CA LYS A 44 5.49 -2.59 -7.56
C LYS A 44 4.22 -2.08 -8.24
N LYS A 45 3.06 -2.67 -7.92
CA LYS A 45 1.77 -2.26 -8.50
C LYS A 45 1.43 -0.81 -8.14
N ILE A 46 1.66 -0.40 -6.89
CA ILE A 46 1.43 0.98 -6.43
C ILE A 46 2.38 1.94 -7.15
N ILE A 47 3.68 1.62 -7.18
CA ILE A 47 4.72 2.43 -7.82
C ILE A 47 4.42 2.62 -9.32
N ASP A 48 4.08 1.55 -10.03
CA ASP A 48 3.79 1.61 -11.47
C ASP A 48 2.59 2.54 -11.75
N MET A 49 1.54 2.45 -10.94
CA MET A 49 0.36 3.33 -11.06
C MET A 49 0.70 4.79 -10.77
N ILE A 50 1.50 5.06 -9.74
CA ILE A 50 1.95 6.42 -9.42
C ILE A 50 2.81 6.98 -10.55
N LYS A 51 3.87 6.27 -10.96
CA LYS A 51 4.78 6.72 -12.02
C LYS A 51 4.11 6.92 -13.36
N SER A 52 3.04 6.17 -13.66
CA SER A 52 2.25 6.34 -14.88
C SER A 52 1.57 7.71 -14.97
N LYS A 53 1.19 8.31 -13.83
CA LYS A 53 0.51 9.61 -13.77
C LYS A 53 1.43 10.75 -13.30
N TYR A 54 2.41 10.42 -12.46
CA TYR A 54 3.29 11.36 -11.76
C TYR A 54 4.74 10.85 -11.81
N PRO A 55 5.38 10.85 -13.00
CA PRO A 55 6.71 10.28 -13.19
C PRO A 55 7.80 11.02 -12.40
N ASP A 56 7.57 12.29 -12.05
CA ASP A 56 8.53 13.16 -11.37
C ASP A 56 8.31 13.26 -9.85
N HIS A 57 7.38 12.48 -9.27
CA HIS A 57 7.18 12.48 -7.82
C HIS A 57 8.20 11.57 -7.12
N ASP A 58 8.59 11.97 -5.90
CA ASP A 58 9.39 11.13 -5.02
C ASP A 58 8.52 10.00 -4.46
N ILE A 59 9.12 8.85 -4.19
CA ILE A 59 8.43 7.70 -3.59
C ILE A 59 9.30 7.13 -2.47
N LEU A 60 8.72 6.97 -1.28
CA LEU A 60 9.31 6.29 -0.14
C LEU A 60 8.46 5.06 0.17
N CYS A 61 9.02 3.87 -0.04
CA CYS A 61 8.36 2.62 0.32
C CYS A 61 9.13 1.89 1.44
N GLU A 62 8.44 1.03 2.18
CA GLU A 62 9.05 0.18 3.22
C GLU A 62 10.13 -0.76 2.64
N GLU A 63 9.84 -1.46 1.54
CA GLU A 63 10.76 -2.48 1.00
C GLU A 63 11.84 -1.89 0.08
N SER A 64 11.46 -1.04 -0.88
CA SER A 64 12.43 -0.47 -1.83
C SER A 64 13.10 0.81 -1.38
N GLY A 65 12.69 1.38 -0.23
CA GLY A 65 13.25 2.61 0.31
C GLY A 65 12.90 3.84 -0.51
N LEU A 66 13.79 4.85 -0.46
CA LEU A 66 13.56 6.16 -1.07
C LEU A 66 14.01 6.20 -2.54
N GLN A 67 13.10 6.66 -3.40
CA GLN A 67 13.32 6.95 -4.83
C GLN A 67 13.17 8.46 -5.05
N GLU A 68 14.28 9.19 -4.98
CA GLU A 68 14.29 10.65 -5.14
C GLU A 68 14.28 11.09 -6.61
N ARG A 69 13.48 12.12 -6.89
CA ARG A 69 13.37 12.86 -8.15
C ARG A 69 13.48 14.38 -7.93
N ALA A 70 13.81 14.82 -6.71
CA ALA A 70 13.83 16.22 -6.29
C ALA A 70 12.46 16.91 -6.45
N SER A 71 11.39 16.15 -6.18
CA SER A 71 10.03 16.64 -6.23
C SER A 71 9.62 17.32 -4.93
N ASP A 72 8.72 18.30 -5.01
CA ASP A 72 8.02 18.79 -3.81
C ASP A 72 7.00 17.76 -3.28
N TYR A 73 6.67 16.74 -4.07
CA TYR A 73 5.70 15.70 -3.75
C TYR A 73 6.38 14.38 -3.44
N ARG A 74 6.00 13.75 -2.33
CA ARG A 74 6.51 12.44 -1.93
C ARG A 74 5.38 11.50 -1.53
N TRP A 75 5.27 10.37 -2.23
CA TRP A 75 4.38 9.28 -1.84
C TRP A 75 5.06 8.44 -0.77
N ILE A 76 4.34 8.09 0.29
CA ILE A 76 4.82 7.24 1.39
C ILE A 76 3.93 6.00 1.41
N ILE A 77 4.53 4.82 1.26
CA ILE A 77 3.81 3.59 0.99
C ILE A 77 4.26 2.48 1.94
N ASP A 78 3.29 1.84 2.55
CA ASP A 78 3.41 0.53 3.18
C ASP A 78 2.48 -0.43 2.40
N PRO A 79 3.05 -1.35 1.61
CA PRO A 79 2.29 -2.27 0.75
C PRO A 79 1.60 -3.41 1.53
N MET A 80 2.01 -3.71 2.77
CA MET A 80 1.38 -4.70 3.65
C MET A 80 1.60 -4.38 5.13
N ASP A 81 0.81 -3.45 5.66
CA ASP A 81 0.74 -3.25 7.10
C ASP A 81 0.11 -4.50 7.74
N GLY A 82 0.73 -5.00 8.80
CA GLY A 82 0.30 -6.23 9.47
C GLY A 82 0.87 -7.51 8.87
N THR A 83 2.11 -7.52 8.36
CA THR A 83 2.81 -8.72 7.84
C THR A 83 2.74 -9.92 8.79
N HIS A 84 2.87 -9.70 10.10
CA HIS A 84 2.72 -10.78 11.10
C HIS A 84 1.30 -11.34 11.11
N ASN A 85 0.28 -10.48 11.07
CA ASN A 85 -1.11 -10.91 11.00
C ASN A 85 -1.36 -11.72 9.72
N TYR A 86 -0.82 -11.25 8.60
CA TYR A 86 -0.89 -11.94 7.31
C TYR A 86 -0.30 -13.35 7.36
N ILE A 87 0.90 -13.51 7.97
CA ILE A 87 1.56 -14.81 8.17
C ILE A 87 0.72 -15.76 9.02
N TYR A 88 0.10 -15.26 10.09
CA TYR A 88 -0.66 -16.08 11.02
C TYR A 88 -2.14 -16.26 10.65
N GLY A 89 -2.55 -15.85 9.44
CA GLY A 89 -3.94 -15.98 9.00
C GLY A 89 -4.92 -15.08 9.77
N ILE A 90 -4.42 -14.01 10.38
CA ILE A 90 -5.23 -13.00 11.05
C ILE A 90 -5.65 -11.95 10.02
N ASN A 91 -6.95 -11.75 9.88
CA ASN A 91 -7.58 -10.94 8.83
C ASN A 91 -7.45 -9.41 9.01
N MET A 92 -6.42 -8.95 9.71
CA MET A 92 -6.17 -7.55 10.03
C MET A 92 -4.83 -7.13 9.44
N PHE A 93 -4.84 -6.88 8.13
CA PHE A 93 -3.72 -6.41 7.34
C PHE A 93 -4.25 -5.49 6.22
N GLY A 94 -3.40 -4.66 5.64
CA GLY A 94 -3.84 -3.75 4.59
C GLY A 94 -2.74 -3.01 3.88
N VAL A 95 -3.15 -2.05 3.06
CA VAL A 95 -2.26 -1.18 2.30
C VAL A 95 -2.41 0.24 2.85
N SER A 96 -1.30 0.92 3.13
CA SER A 96 -1.28 2.32 3.55
C SER A 96 -0.54 3.17 2.52
N ILE A 97 -1.17 4.25 2.08
CA ILE A 97 -0.60 5.22 1.14
C ILE A 97 -0.85 6.63 1.65
N ALA A 98 0.20 7.41 1.83
CA ALA A 98 0.12 8.85 2.08
C ALA A 98 0.81 9.63 0.96
N LEU A 99 0.44 10.89 0.82
CA LEU A 99 1.15 11.83 -0.03
C LEU A 99 1.49 13.08 0.77
N GLU A 100 2.76 13.42 0.73
CA GLU A 100 3.34 14.61 1.29
C GLU A 100 3.56 15.66 0.19
N TYR A 101 3.32 16.93 0.51
CA TYR A 101 3.73 18.08 -0.29
C TYR A 101 4.52 19.05 0.60
N LYS A 102 5.79 19.30 0.27
CA LYS A 102 6.69 20.20 1.03
C LYS A 102 6.76 19.90 2.53
N GLY A 103 6.87 18.62 2.89
CA GLY A 103 6.96 18.18 4.29
C GLY A 103 5.63 18.07 5.02
N GLU A 104 4.49 18.31 4.35
CA GLU A 104 3.17 18.19 4.96
C GLU A 104 2.31 17.11 4.30
N ILE A 105 1.70 16.23 5.10
CA ILE A 105 0.77 15.22 4.59
C ILE A 105 -0.52 15.90 4.10
N ILE A 106 -0.81 15.75 2.80
CA ILE A 106 -1.98 16.34 2.16
C ILE A 106 -3.10 15.35 1.87
N LEU A 107 -2.80 14.04 1.86
CA LEU A 107 -3.82 12.98 1.81
C LEU A 107 -3.28 11.65 2.35
N GLY A 108 -4.21 10.76 2.70
CA GLY A 108 -3.94 9.40 3.15
C GLY A 108 -5.05 8.43 2.76
N VAL A 109 -4.68 7.18 2.52
CA VAL A 109 -5.57 6.06 2.21
C VAL A 109 -5.10 4.84 2.98
N ILE A 110 -6.03 4.16 3.65
CA ILE A 110 -5.84 2.85 4.26
C ILE A 110 -6.89 1.92 3.65
N ASN A 111 -6.44 0.80 3.07
CA ASN A 111 -7.33 -0.23 2.54
C ASN A 111 -7.10 -1.53 3.30
N LEU A 112 -8.12 -2.01 4.02
CA LEU A 112 -8.15 -3.33 4.63
C LEU A 112 -8.96 -4.25 3.69
N PRO A 113 -8.29 -5.01 2.79
CA PRO A 113 -8.98 -5.70 1.71
C PRO A 113 -9.86 -6.85 2.18
N TYR A 114 -9.53 -7.49 3.30
CA TYR A 114 -10.31 -8.61 3.82
C TYR A 114 -11.70 -8.16 4.31
N SER A 115 -11.78 -7.06 5.05
CA SER A 115 -13.03 -6.49 5.56
C SER A 115 -13.74 -5.59 4.53
N ASN A 116 -13.14 -5.35 3.37
CA ASN A 116 -13.59 -4.37 2.39
C ASN A 116 -13.81 -2.98 3.01
N GLU A 117 -12.83 -2.56 3.83
CA GLU A 117 -12.83 -1.27 4.51
C GLU A 117 -11.79 -0.35 3.89
N LEU A 118 -12.27 0.74 3.29
CA LEU A 118 -11.46 1.79 2.70
C LEU A 118 -11.63 3.08 3.51
N TYR A 119 -10.55 3.49 4.17
CA TYR A 119 -10.45 4.79 4.81
C TYR A 119 -9.65 5.72 3.92
N TRP A 120 -10.10 6.96 3.79
CA TRP A 120 -9.34 7.97 3.08
C TRP A 120 -9.61 9.36 3.62
N ALA A 121 -8.62 10.24 3.49
CA ALA A 121 -8.72 11.62 3.91
C ALA A 121 -7.91 12.52 2.99
N GLU A 122 -8.37 13.76 2.83
CA GLU A 122 -7.63 14.81 2.15
C GLU A 122 -7.66 16.07 3.03
N LYS A 123 -6.52 16.75 3.14
CA LYS A 123 -6.36 17.92 4.01
C LYS A 123 -7.43 18.97 3.67
N GLY A 124 -8.17 19.38 4.70
CA GLY A 124 -9.25 20.37 4.57
C GLY A 124 -10.57 19.83 4.00
N LYS A 125 -10.67 18.54 3.69
CA LYS A 125 -11.88 17.91 3.14
C LYS A 125 -12.56 16.90 4.07
N GLY A 126 -11.89 16.51 5.16
CA GLY A 126 -12.41 15.54 6.13
C GLY A 126 -11.86 14.13 5.90
N ALA A 127 -12.47 13.16 6.57
CA ALA A 127 -12.13 11.75 6.51
C ALA A 127 -13.39 10.93 6.20
N TYR A 128 -13.19 9.86 5.44
CA TYR A 128 -14.26 9.08 4.82
C TYR A 128 -14.00 7.60 4.98
N PHE A 129 -15.08 6.83 4.95
CA PHE A 129 -15.10 5.38 5.07
C PHE A 129 -16.10 4.81 4.06
N ASN A 130 -15.63 3.98 3.13
CA ASN A 130 -16.47 3.29 2.13
C ASN A 130 -17.44 4.19 1.36
N ASP A 131 -16.95 5.35 0.92
CA ASP A 131 -17.65 6.30 0.03
C ASP A 131 -17.29 6.07 -1.45
#